data_AF-A0A9P7EK29-F1
#
_entry.id   AF-A0A9P7EK29-F1
#
_cell.length_a   1.000
_cell.length_b   1.000
_cell.length_c   1.000
_cell.angle_alpha   90.00
_cell.angle_beta   90.00
_cell.angle_gamma   90.00
#
_symmetry.space_group_name_H-M   'P 1'
#
loop_
_entity.id
_entity.type
_entity.pdbx_description
1 polymer ?
#
loop_
_entity_poly.entity_id
_entity_poly.type
_entity_poly.pdbx_seq_one_letter_code
_entity_poly.pdbx_strand_id
1 'polypeptide(L)'
;MSKQLTLYLHKVQLALIEANAPYRGYPIDLVNRGLPAKGPSIDPEDPSSLSAKITEMNVILEFLVDLYPDSELLPKDPVSCAKVRFFVDVSTKHIKGPLYDFLVKGVITYFKAFLVRVQ
;
A
#
# COMPACT_ATOMS: atom_id res chain seq x y z
N MET A 1 17.10 -3.42 12.51
CA MET A 1 15.66 -3.12 12.72
C MET A 1 15.11 -2.42 11.47
N SER A 2 15.01 -3.14 10.35
CA SER A 2 14.55 -2.58 9.06
C SER A 2 13.09 -2.97 8.83
N LYS A 3 12.15 -2.26 9.47
CA LYS A 3 10.76 -2.28 9.03
C LYS A 3 10.72 -1.53 7.69
N GLN A 4 10.91 -2.24 6.57
CA GLN A 4 10.62 -1.71 5.24
C GLN A 4 9.12 -1.47 5.14
N LEU A 5 8.67 -0.33 5.65
CA LEU A 5 7.29 0.10 5.66
C LEU A 5 6.99 0.71 4.29
N THR A 6 6.50 -0.09 3.35
CA THR A 6 5.93 0.49 2.12
C THR A 6 4.62 1.20 2.50
N LEU A 7 4.38 2.38 1.93
CA LEU A 7 3.17 3.18 2.18
C LEU A 7 1.88 2.37 1.99
N TYR A 8 1.90 1.40 1.07
CA TYR A 8 0.78 0.52 0.77
C TYR A 8 0.51 -0.51 1.87
N LEU A 9 1.55 -1.15 2.41
CA LEU A 9 1.41 -2.11 3.51
C LEU A 9 0.87 -1.43 4.77
N HIS A 10 1.32 -0.19 5.02
CA HIS A 10 0.91 0.54 6.21
C HIS A 10 -0.60 0.79 6.27
N LYS A 11 -1.25 1.07 5.14
CA LYS A 11 -2.71 1.27 5.08
C LYS A 11 -3.49 0.02 5.47
N VAL A 12 -3.05 -1.15 4.98
CA VAL A 12 -3.68 -2.43 5.32
C VAL A 12 -3.45 -2.76 6.81
N GLN A 13 -2.23 -2.54 7.31
CA GLN A 13 -1.92 -2.75 8.73
C GLN A 13 -2.79 -1.88 9.64
N LEU A 14 -2.97 -0.60 9.30
CA LEU A 14 -3.85 0.29 10.06
C LEU A 14 -5.29 -0.22 10.06
N ALA A 15 -5.84 -0.59 8.89
CA ALA A 15 -7.20 -1.11 8.82
C ALA A 15 -7.40 -2.39 9.66
N LEU A 16 -6.43 -3.30 9.65
CA LEU A 16 -6.45 -4.50 10.49
C LEU A 16 -6.41 -4.18 11.98
N ILE A 17 -5.63 -3.16 12.37
CA ILE A 17 -5.55 -2.70 13.76
C ILE A 17 -6.87 -2.06 14.20
N GLU A 18 -7.43 -1.14 13.39
CA GLU A 18 -8.70 -0.46 13.67
C GLU A 18 -9.87 -1.46 13.73
N ALA A 19 -9.86 -2.49 12.87
CA ALA A 19 -10.86 -3.57 12.91
C ALA A 19 -10.64 -4.59 14.03
N ASN A 20 -9.60 -4.43 14.85
CA ASN A 20 -9.18 -5.41 15.85
C ASN A 20 -9.05 -6.84 15.27
N ALA A 21 -8.62 -6.92 14.01
CA ALA A 21 -8.53 -8.16 13.26
C ALA A 21 -7.22 -8.90 13.63
N PRO A 22 -7.27 -10.21 13.96
CA PRO A 22 -6.06 -10.98 14.17
C PRO A 22 -5.33 -11.16 12.83
N TYR A 23 -4.07 -10.74 12.76
CA TYR A 23 -3.25 -10.90 11.56
C TYR A 23 -1.82 -11.32 11.89
N ARG A 24 -1.17 -11.96 10.92
CA ARG A 24 0.25 -12.30 10.98
C ARG A 24 0.99 -11.61 9.83
N GLY A 25 1.92 -10.72 10.17
CA GLY A 25 2.75 -10.04 9.20
C GLY A 25 4.04 -10.82 8.92
N TYR A 26 4.36 -11.01 7.64
CA TYR A 26 5.63 -11.58 7.19
C TYR A 26 6.43 -10.50 6.46
N PRO A 27 7.59 -10.07 7.01
CA PRO A 27 8.42 -9.09 6.33
C PRO A 27 9.06 -9.71 5.09
N ILE A 28 8.87 -9.08 3.93
CA ILE A 28 9.49 -9.49 2.68
C ILE A 28 10.54 -8.43 2.33
N ASP A 29 11.79 -8.85 2.18
CA ASP A 29 12.83 -7.99 1.63
C ASP A 29 12.65 -7.87 0.11
N LEU A 30 12.28 -6.68 -0.34
CA LEU A 30 12.02 -6.39 -1.75
C LEU A 30 13.30 -6.11 -2.54
N VAL A 31 14.40 -5.77 -1.86
CA VAL A 31 15.67 -5.42 -2.53
C VAL A 31 16.34 -6.69 -3.06
N ASN A 32 16.32 -7.75 -2.26
CA ASN A 32 16.96 -9.02 -2.62
C ASN A 32 16.14 -9.84 -3.63
N ARG A 33 14.83 -9.60 -3.76
CA ARG A 33 13.93 -10.42 -4.59
C ARG A 33 13.73 -9.95 -6.03
N GLY A 34 14.20 -8.75 -6.39
CA GLY A 34 13.93 -8.15 -7.70
C GLY A 34 12.45 -7.81 -7.90
N LEU A 35 12.15 -6.66 -8.49
CA LEU A 35 10.78 -6.31 -8.90
C LEU A 35 10.47 -6.93 -10.27
N PRO A 36 9.25 -7.45 -10.54
CA PRO A 36 8.09 -7.60 -9.67
C PRO A 36 7.99 -9.03 -9.12
N ALA A 37 7.68 -9.19 -7.84
CA ALA A 37 7.42 -10.50 -7.22
C ALA A 37 6.13 -11.14 -7.78
N LYS A 38 6.19 -11.66 -9.02
CA LYS A 38 5.12 -12.43 -9.69
C LYS A 38 5.18 -13.92 -9.30
N GLY A 39 5.38 -14.19 -8.00
CA GLY A 39 5.33 -15.54 -7.38
C GLY A 39 6.22 -16.64 -8.00
N PRO A 40 6.17 -17.86 -7.44
CA PRO A 40 6.26 -18.20 -6.03
C PRO A 40 7.73 -18.48 -5.62
N SER A 41 8.05 -18.28 -4.35
CA SER A 41 8.88 -19.26 -3.65
C SER A 41 8.23 -19.38 -2.29
N ILE A 42 7.46 -20.45 -2.15
CA ILE A 42 6.95 -20.96 -0.87
C ILE A 42 8.14 -20.90 0.07
N ASP A 43 8.10 -19.97 1.02
CA ASP A 43 7.77 -20.27 2.41
C ASP A 43 7.47 -18.94 3.16
N PRO A 44 6.18 -18.70 3.48
CA PRO A 44 5.67 -18.30 4.80
C PRO A 44 5.04 -19.51 5.53
N GLU A 45 5.90 -20.52 5.63
CA GLU A 45 5.93 -21.98 5.89
C GLU A 45 5.11 -22.93 5.04
N ASP A 46 3.80 -22.77 4.89
CA ASP A 46 3.08 -23.48 3.82
C ASP A 46 1.72 -22.81 3.65
N PRO A 47 1.61 -21.73 2.83
CA PRO A 47 0.33 -21.10 2.61
C PRO A 47 -0.55 -22.12 1.88
N SER A 48 -1.45 -22.75 2.64
CA SER A 48 -2.39 -23.76 2.14
C SER A 48 -2.91 -23.36 0.76
N SER A 49 -2.90 -24.27 -0.19
CA SER A 49 -3.47 -24.07 -1.53
C SER A 49 -4.95 -23.69 -1.49
N LEU A 50 -5.61 -23.88 -0.35
CA LEU A 50 -6.99 -23.48 -0.06
C LEU A 50 -7.12 -21.99 0.30
N SER A 51 -6.03 -21.28 0.57
CA SER A 51 -6.05 -19.85 0.91
C SER A 51 -6.24 -18.98 -0.33
N ALA A 52 -7.24 -18.10 -0.29
CA ALA A 52 -7.46 -17.10 -1.33
C ALA A 52 -6.36 -16.03 -1.27
N LYS A 53 -5.62 -15.85 -2.37
CA LYS A 53 -4.57 -14.84 -2.49
C LYS A 53 -5.17 -13.56 -3.05
N ILE A 54 -5.25 -12.52 -2.22
CA ILE A 54 -5.77 -11.21 -2.62
C ILE A 54 -4.60 -10.25 -2.78
N THR A 55 -4.57 -9.55 -3.92
CA THR A 55 -3.62 -8.48 -4.21
C THR A 55 -4.37 -7.16 -4.38
N GLU A 56 -3.64 -6.06 -4.53
CA GLU A 56 -4.17 -4.68 -4.60
C GLU A 56 -4.69 -4.14 -3.26
N MET A 57 -4.02 -3.11 -2.77
CA MET A 57 -4.28 -2.51 -1.45
C MET A 57 -5.73 -2.06 -1.28
N ASN A 58 -6.31 -1.36 -2.27
CA ASN A 58 -7.68 -0.87 -2.16
C ASN A 58 -8.71 -2.02 -2.14
N VAL A 59 -8.44 -3.11 -2.87
CA VAL A 59 -9.29 -4.30 -2.86
C VAL A 59 -9.22 -4.99 -1.50
N ILE A 60 -8.02 -5.09 -0.91
CA ILE A 60 -7.85 -5.63 0.44
C ILE A 60 -8.59 -4.79 1.48
N LEU A 61 -8.57 -3.46 1.37
CA LEU A 61 -9.30 -2.58 2.30
C LEU A 61 -10.81 -2.78 2.22
N GLU A 62 -11.39 -2.84 1.02
CA GLU A 62 -12.83 -3.11 0.85
C GLU A 62 -13.18 -4.52 1.35
N PHE A 63 -12.33 -5.52 1.10
CA PHE A 63 -12.50 -6.87 1.63
C PHE A 63 -12.52 -6.91 3.17
N LEU A 64 -11.70 -6.09 3.83
CA LEU A 64 -11.72 -5.98 5.29
C LEU A 64 -13.03 -5.34 5.80
N VAL A 65 -13.60 -4.40 5.07
CA VAL A 65 -14.91 -3.83 5.42
C VAL A 65 -15.99 -4.90 5.36
N ASP A 66 -15.97 -5.76 4.33
CA ASP A 66 -16.94 -6.85 4.19
C ASP A 66 -16.76 -7.93 5.28
N LEU A 67 -15.53 -8.21 5.69
CA LEU A 67 -15.25 -9.16 6.77
C LEU A 67 -15.57 -8.63 8.18
N TYR A 68 -15.38 -7.33 8.39
CA TYR A 68 -15.53 -6.68 9.68
C TYR A 68 -16.53 -5.51 9.58
N PRO A 69 -17.83 -5.76 9.32
CA PRO A 69 -18.82 -4.70 9.14
C PRO A 69 -19.02 -3.81 10.38
N ASP A 70 -18.62 -4.30 11.56
CA ASP A 70 -18.70 -3.57 12.84
C ASP A 70 -17.46 -2.72 13.14
N SER A 71 -16.41 -2.78 12.32
CA SER A 71 -15.14 -2.06 12.53
C SER A 71 -15.18 -0.56 12.24
N GLU A 72 -16.33 -0.05 11.77
CA GLU A 72 -16.53 1.35 11.35
C GLU A 72 -15.49 1.87 10.32
N LEU A 73 -14.76 0.95 9.64
CA LEU A 73 -13.77 1.27 8.61
C LEU A 73 -14.37 2.07 7.44
N LEU A 74 -15.66 1.88 7.16
CA LEU A 74 -16.43 2.70 6.25
C LEU A 74 -17.73 3.19 6.91
N PRO A 75 -18.17 4.42 6.60
CA PRO A 75 -19.47 4.92 7.01
C PRO A 75 -20.60 4.04 6.48
N LYS A 76 -21.62 3.78 7.31
CA LYS A 76 -22.83 3.01 6.92
C LYS A 76 -23.72 3.76 5.93
N ASP A 77 -23.70 5.10 5.98
CA ASP A 77 -24.44 5.94 5.05
C ASP A 77 -23.83 5.84 3.63
N PRO A 78 -24.62 5.48 2.60
CA PRO A 78 -24.11 5.29 1.24
C PRO A 78 -23.43 6.54 0.66
N VAL A 79 -23.94 7.74 0.96
CA VAL A 79 -23.38 8.99 0.45
C VAL A 79 -22.02 9.27 1.09
N SER A 80 -21.91 9.04 2.40
CA SER A 80 -20.66 9.18 3.15
C SER A 80 -19.61 8.15 2.70
N CYS A 81 -20.03 6.90 2.47
CA CYS A 81 -19.18 5.87 1.88
C CYS A 81 -18.64 6.29 0.50
N ALA A 82 -19.51 6.82 -0.38
CA ALA A 82 -19.09 7.33 -1.68
C ALA A 82 -18.08 8.48 -1.57
N LYS A 83 -18.24 9.38 -0.60
CA LYS A 83 -17.28 10.47 -0.33
C LYS A 83 -15.91 9.95 0.09
N VAL A 84 -15.87 8.93 0.97
CA VAL A 84 -14.60 8.31 1.39
C VAL A 84 -13.90 7.66 0.20
N ARG A 85 -14.63 6.89 -0.62
CA ARG A 85 -14.08 6.28 -1.84
C ARG A 85 -13.55 7.32 -2.82
N PHE A 86 -14.29 8.41 -3.03
CA PHE A 86 -13.86 9.53 -3.86
C PHE A 86 -12.58 10.19 -3.31
N PHE A 87 -12.51 10.42 -2.00
CA PHE A 87 -11.32 10.98 -1.37
C PHE A 87 -10.08 10.09 -1.55
N VAL A 88 -10.24 8.76 -1.40
CA VAL A 88 -9.15 7.80 -1.61
C VAL A 88 -8.64 7.83 -3.06
N ASP A 89 -9.56 7.91 -4.03
CA ASP A 89 -9.23 8.00 -5.45
C ASP A 89 -8.49 9.30 -5.79
N VAL A 90 -9.04 10.44 -5.37
CA VAL A 90 -8.45 11.77 -5.59
C VAL A 90 -7.08 11.87 -4.94
N SER A 91 -6.93 11.41 -3.69
CA SER A 91 -5.63 11.41 -2.99
C SER A 91 -4.60 10.55 -3.72
N THR A 92 -5.02 9.41 -4.26
CA THR A 92 -4.12 8.52 -5.02
C THR A 92 -3.68 9.17 -6.33
N LYS A 93 -4.59 9.83 -7.05
CA LYS A 93 -4.30 10.45 -8.35
C LYS A 93 -3.53 11.75 -8.25
N HIS A 94 -3.97 12.65 -7.37
CA HIS A 94 -3.52 14.04 -7.36
C HIS A 94 -2.42 14.34 -6.32
N ILE A 95 -2.21 13.47 -5.34
CA ILE A 95 -1.11 13.65 -4.37
C ILE A 95 0.06 12.75 -4.73
N LYS A 96 -0.16 11.45 -4.93
CA LYS A 96 0.96 10.52 -5.14
C LYS A 96 1.70 10.75 -6.46
N GLY A 97 0.99 10.96 -7.56
CA GLY A 97 1.60 11.18 -8.87
C GLY A 97 2.51 12.41 -8.87
N PRO A 98 1.97 13.60 -8.52
CA PRO A 98 2.77 14.82 -8.44
C PRO A 98 3.90 14.76 -7.39
N LEU A 99 3.69 14.11 -6.24
CA LEU A 99 4.74 13.93 -5.23
C LEU A 99 5.88 13.04 -5.74
N TYR A 100 5.55 11.93 -6.39
CA TYR A 100 6.56 11.06 -7.00
C TYR A 100 7.34 11.81 -8.09
N ASP A 101 6.63 12.54 -8.95
CA ASP A 101 7.25 13.37 -9.98
C ASP A 101 8.17 14.43 -9.38
N PHE A 102 7.74 15.12 -8.31
CA PHE A 102 8.57 16.08 -7.61
C PHE A 102 9.83 15.45 -7.02
N LEU A 103 9.69 14.34 -6.27
CA LEU A 103 10.80 13.70 -5.59
C LEU A 103 11.80 13.07 -6.56
N VAL A 104 11.34 12.46 -7.65
CA VAL A 104 12.22 11.77 -8.61
C VAL A 104 12.73 12.74 -9.67
N LYS A 105 11.84 13.45 -10.37
CA LYS A 105 12.25 14.36 -11.45
C LYS A 105 12.88 15.64 -10.91
N GLY A 106 12.39 16.17 -9.79
CA GLY A 106 12.96 17.37 -9.16
C GLY A 106 14.39 17.16 -8.69
N VAL A 107 14.67 16.05 -7.99
CA VAL A 107 16.02 15.71 -7.52
C VAL A 107 16.98 15.46 -8.69
N ILE A 108 16.56 14.73 -9.72
CA ILE A 108 17.40 14.49 -10.92
C ILE A 108 17.73 15.80 -11.65
N THR A 109 16.75 16.70 -11.77
CA THR A 109 16.94 18.01 -12.42
C THR A 109 17.90 18.89 -11.64
N TYR A 110 17.79 18.92 -10.31
CA TYR A 110 18.71 19.66 -9.43
C TYR A 110 20.15 19.11 -9.51
N PHE A 111 20.32 17.79 -9.49
CA PHE A 111 21.65 17.17 -9.61
C PHE A 111 22.30 17.42 -10.97
N LYS A 112 21.53 17.36 -12.07
CA LYS A 112 22.04 17.72 -13.40
C LYS A 112 22.46 19.18 -13.49
N ALA A 113 21.65 20.10 -12.96
CA ALA A 113 21.98 21.53 -12.94
C ALA A 113 23.20 21.86 -12.07
N PHE A 114 23.39 21.14 -10.95
CA PHE A 114 24.57 21.26 -10.10
C PHE A 114 25.84 20.76 -10.80
N LEU A 115 25.80 19.60 -11.46
CA LEU A 115 26.96 19.06 -12.18
C LEU A 115 27.42 19.96 -13.34
N VAL A 116 26.49 20.60 -14.06
CA VAL A 116 26.83 21.56 -15.11
C VAL A 116 27.45 22.85 -14.55
N ARG A 117 27.23 23.20 -13.28
CA ARG A 117 27.82 24.39 -12.64
C ARG A 117 29.21 24.16 -12.02
N VAL A 118 29.65 22.91 -11.90
CA VAL A 118 30.93 22.54 -11.26
C VAL A 118 32.00 22.12 -12.31
N GLN A 119 31.65 22.17 -13.60
CA GLN A 119 32.58 22.05 -14.73
C GLN A 119 32.90 23.43 -15.31
#